data_AF-A0A8T4FY68-F1
#
_entry.id   AF-A0A8T4FY68-F1
#
_cell.length_a   1.000
_cell.length_b   1.000
_cell.length_c   1.000
_cell.angle_alpha   90.00
_cell.angle_beta   90.00
_cell.angle_gamma   90.00
#
_symmetry.space_group_name_H-M   'P 1'
#
loop_
_entity.id
_entity.type
_entity.pdbx_description
1 polymer ?
#
loop_
_entity_poly.entity_id
_entity_poly.type
_entity_poly.pdbx_seq_one_letter_code
_entity_poly.pdbx_strand_id
1 'polypeptide(L)'
;MEELNKKFLAFTAGILLISSARVFVSGAYSSMELLSFYGELFPSFFGVLVFFIAAALIGRINYKIAGILISLYAITGLLTDNTRYIHFLAGITLIIALSLISEFLKEYFPYIVSGFIFDVILRVLALGGEPLDFPATRVLITFLFLITGMLLLKEKENLWHLLLSSMHSLHYLSLA
;
A
#
# COMPACT_ATOMS: atom_id res chain seq x y z
N MET A 1 9.19 -11.72 -13.21
CA MET A 1 9.92 -10.59 -12.61
C MET A 1 11.43 -10.81 -12.45
N GLU A 2 12.25 -9.84 -12.87
CA GLU A 2 13.69 -9.76 -12.57
C GLU A 2 13.95 -9.54 -11.06
N GLU A 3 15.06 -10.06 -10.52
CA GLU A 3 15.35 -10.02 -9.08
C GLU A 3 15.44 -8.59 -8.51
N LEU A 4 16.03 -7.66 -9.27
CA LEU A 4 16.08 -6.24 -8.88
C LEU A 4 14.68 -5.63 -8.75
N ASN A 5 13.77 -6.00 -9.64
CA ASN A 5 12.38 -5.51 -9.60
C ASN A 5 11.64 -6.05 -8.37
N LYS A 6 11.88 -7.31 -7.97
CA LYS A 6 11.31 -7.88 -6.73
C LYS A 6 11.82 -7.15 -5.48
N LYS A 7 13.13 -6.88 -5.41
CA LYS A 7 13.74 -6.10 -4.31
C LYS A 7 13.14 -4.70 -4.22
N PHE A 8 12.96 -4.03 -5.36
CA PHE A 8 12.34 -2.71 -5.41
C PHE A 8 10.87 -2.75 -4.97
N LEU A 9 10.08 -3.72 -5.45
CA LEU A 9 8.68 -3.88 -5.02
C LEU A 9 8.55 -4.19 -3.53
N ALA A 10 9.43 -5.00 -2.97
CA ALA A 10 9.47 -5.27 -1.53
C ALA A 10 9.76 -3.99 -0.73
N PHE A 11 10.73 -3.19 -1.20
CA PHE A 11 11.04 -1.88 -0.62
C PHE A 11 9.86 -0.91 -0.68
N THR A 12 9.25 -0.74 -1.86
CA THR A 12 8.13 0.18 -2.01
C THR A 12 6.85 -0.32 -1.33
N ALA A 13 6.67 -1.64 -1.17
CA ALA A 13 5.57 -2.20 -0.38
C ALA A 13 5.66 -1.79 1.10
N GLY A 14 6.87 -1.73 1.67
CA GLY A 14 7.09 -1.20 3.01
C GLY A 14 6.69 0.26 3.14
N ILE A 15 7.12 1.11 2.19
CA ILE A 15 6.73 2.54 2.14
C ILE A 15 5.21 2.67 1.99
N LEU A 16 4.63 1.95 1.02
CA LEU A 16 3.20 1.93 0.72
C LEU A 16 2.38 1.59 1.96
N LEU A 17 2.76 0.56 2.72
CA LEU A 17 2.03 0.14 3.90
C LEU A 17 1.96 1.26 4.94
N ILE A 18 3.09 1.86 5.31
CA ILE A 18 3.10 2.88 6.36
C ILE A 18 2.39 4.15 5.89
N SER A 19 2.70 4.63 4.69
CA SER A 19 2.08 5.82 4.12
C SER A 19 0.56 5.66 4.02
N SER A 20 0.07 4.56 3.44
CA SER A 20 -1.36 4.32 3.28
C SER A 20 -2.09 4.03 4.60
N ALA A 21 -1.46 3.30 5.54
CA ALA A 21 -2.03 3.06 6.86
C ALA A 21 -2.30 4.36 7.60
N ARG A 22 -1.34 5.29 7.59
CA ARG A 22 -1.49 6.58 8.29
C ARG A 22 -2.56 7.45 7.66
N VAL A 23 -2.55 7.59 6.32
CA VAL A 23 -3.57 8.38 5.60
C VAL A 23 -4.96 7.79 5.83
N PHE A 24 -5.08 6.46 5.82
CA PHE A 24 -6.34 5.78 6.13
C PHE A 24 -6.80 6.02 7.57
N VAL A 25 -5.92 5.85 8.56
CA VAL A 25 -6.23 6.05 9.99
C VAL A 25 -6.59 7.51 10.29
N SER A 26 -5.82 8.47 9.75
CA SER A 26 -6.10 9.91 9.89
C SER A 26 -7.46 10.28 9.27
N GLY A 27 -7.78 9.72 8.10
CA GLY A 27 -9.10 9.84 7.49
C GLY A 27 -10.21 9.25 8.36
N ALA A 28 -9.98 8.08 8.96
CA ALA A 28 -10.94 7.42 9.86
C ALA A 28 -11.18 8.19 11.16
N TYR A 29 -10.18 8.90 11.70
CA TYR A 29 -10.37 9.75 12.88
C TYR A 29 -11.10 11.05 12.54
N SER A 30 -10.67 11.78 11.51
CA SER A 30 -11.30 13.05 11.11
C SER A 30 -12.79 12.88 10.74
N SER A 31 -13.14 11.75 10.15
CA SER A 31 -14.52 11.38 9.83
C SER A 31 -15.39 11.08 11.05
N MET A 32 -14.85 10.48 12.11
CA MET A 32 -15.56 10.32 13.38
C MET A 32 -15.82 11.68 14.04
N GLU A 33 -14.84 12.57 14.01
CA GLU A 33 -15.02 13.95 14.51
C GLU A 33 -16.09 14.68 13.70
N LEU A 34 -16.02 14.66 12.36
CA LEU A 34 -17.01 15.31 11.49
C LEU A 34 -18.43 14.75 11.67
N LEU A 35 -18.58 13.44 11.81
CA LEU A 35 -19.87 12.81 12.09
C LEU A 35 -20.42 13.24 13.45
N SER A 36 -19.57 13.31 14.47
CA SER A 36 -19.97 13.64 15.85
C SER A 36 -20.30 15.13 16.06
N PHE A 37 -19.63 16.04 15.35
CA PHE A 37 -19.80 17.49 15.53
C PHE A 37 -20.69 18.16 14.47
N TYR A 38 -20.71 17.65 13.23
CA TYR A 38 -21.38 18.32 12.11
C TYR A 38 -22.53 17.51 11.50
N GLY A 39 -22.76 16.27 11.95
CA GLY A 39 -23.85 15.42 11.45
C GLY A 39 -23.70 14.98 10.00
N GLU A 40 -22.53 15.23 9.38
CA GLU A 40 -22.24 14.79 8.02
C GLU A 40 -21.84 13.30 8.04
N LEU A 41 -22.56 12.49 7.27
CA LEU A 41 -22.22 11.08 7.03
C LEU A 41 -20.93 10.99 6.22
N PHE A 42 -19.80 11.06 6.92
CA PHE A 42 -18.49 10.92 6.31
C PHE A 42 -18.25 9.44 5.91
N PRO A 43 -17.51 9.12 4.83
CA PRO A 43 -17.43 7.77 4.26
C PRO A 43 -16.71 6.70 5.11
N SER A 44 -16.50 6.92 6.40
CA SER A 44 -15.66 6.09 7.27
C SER A 44 -16.20 4.70 7.53
N PHE A 45 -17.51 4.54 7.67
CA PHE A 45 -18.13 3.21 7.74
C PHE A 45 -17.88 2.42 6.45
N PHE A 46 -17.96 3.07 5.29
CA PHE A 46 -17.60 2.48 4.01
C PHE A 46 -16.10 2.13 3.94
N GLY A 47 -15.22 2.98 4.46
CA GLY A 47 -13.78 2.71 4.54
C GLY A 47 -13.46 1.46 5.37
N VAL A 48 -14.11 1.28 6.51
CA VAL A 48 -13.97 0.09 7.36
C VAL A 48 -14.56 -1.15 6.68
N LEU A 49 -15.72 -1.05 6.04
CA LEU A 49 -16.32 -2.15 5.29
C LEU A 49 -15.42 -2.58 4.12
N VAL A 50 -14.85 -1.62 3.39
CA VAL A 50 -13.87 -1.87 2.32
C VAL A 50 -12.61 -2.53 2.89
N PHE A 51 -12.14 -2.09 4.05
CA PHE A 51 -11.02 -2.73 4.73
C PHE A 51 -11.31 -4.20 5.07
N PHE A 52 -12.51 -4.54 5.57
CA PHE A 52 -12.91 -5.94 5.81
C PHE A 52 -13.02 -6.77 4.53
N ILE A 53 -13.70 -6.24 3.51
CA ILE A 53 -13.83 -6.91 2.20
C ILE A 53 -12.46 -7.19 1.61
N ALA A 54 -11.57 -6.22 1.73
CA ALA A 54 -10.28 -6.31 1.09
C ALA A 54 -9.25 -7.07 1.95
N ALA A 55 -9.38 -7.11 3.27
CA ALA A 55 -8.70 -8.09 4.13
C ALA A 55 -9.03 -9.53 3.69
N ALA A 56 -10.27 -9.81 3.30
CA ALA A 56 -10.66 -11.12 2.72
C ALA A 56 -10.09 -11.38 1.31
N LEU A 57 -9.58 -10.34 0.64
CA LEU A 57 -8.97 -10.40 -0.69
C LEU A 57 -7.43 -10.32 -0.66
N ILE A 58 -6.80 -10.25 0.52
CA ILE A 58 -5.34 -10.31 0.67
C ILE A 58 -4.83 -11.61 0.02
N GLY A 59 -3.84 -11.49 -0.87
CA GLY A 59 -3.29 -12.62 -1.63
C GLY A 59 -4.08 -12.97 -2.90
N ARG A 60 -5.21 -12.30 -3.18
CA ARG A 60 -6.09 -12.60 -4.32
C ARG A 60 -6.10 -11.53 -5.43
N ILE A 61 -5.32 -10.46 -5.25
CA ILE A 61 -5.35 -9.28 -6.13
C ILE A 61 -4.51 -9.53 -7.39
N ASN A 62 -5.00 -9.12 -8.56
CA ASN A 62 -4.23 -9.15 -9.81
C ASN A 62 -3.19 -8.03 -9.82
N TYR A 63 -1.92 -8.30 -10.19
CA TYR A 63 -0.88 -7.27 -10.25
C TYR A 63 -1.24 -6.09 -11.15
N LYS A 64 -1.96 -6.32 -12.26
CA LYS A 64 -2.40 -5.24 -13.13
C LYS A 64 -3.37 -4.30 -12.41
N ILE A 65 -4.33 -4.87 -11.68
CA ILE A 65 -5.30 -4.09 -10.90
C ILE A 65 -4.58 -3.35 -9.78
N ALA A 66 -3.67 -4.02 -9.06
CA ALA A 66 -2.83 -3.40 -8.04
C ALA A 66 -2.01 -2.22 -8.62
N GLY A 67 -1.41 -2.41 -9.79
CA GLY A 67 -0.60 -1.39 -10.46
C GLY A 67 -1.42 -0.16 -10.88
N ILE A 68 -2.63 -0.36 -11.39
CA ILE A 68 -3.56 0.74 -11.70
C ILE A 68 -3.94 1.50 -10.43
N LEU A 69 -4.32 0.79 -9.36
CA LEU A 69 -4.78 1.39 -8.12
C LEU A 69 -3.67 2.15 -7.39
N ILE A 70 -2.45 1.60 -7.34
CA ILE A 70 -1.27 2.30 -6.80
C ILE A 70 -0.95 3.54 -7.63
N SER A 71 -1.02 3.46 -8.97
CA SER A 71 -0.78 4.62 -9.83
C SER A 71 -1.84 5.70 -9.62
N LEU A 72 -3.11 5.31 -9.48
CA LEU A 72 -4.19 6.22 -9.16
C LEU A 72 -3.97 6.89 -7.80
N TYR A 73 -3.52 6.13 -6.79
CA TYR A 73 -3.16 6.65 -5.47
C TYR A 73 -2.01 7.65 -5.52
N ALA A 74 -0.97 7.35 -6.29
CA ALA A 74 0.15 8.25 -6.50
C ALA A 74 -0.29 9.56 -7.18
N ILE A 75 -1.05 9.48 -8.28
CA ILE A 75 -1.50 10.65 -9.04
C ILE A 75 -2.44 11.51 -8.20
N THR A 76 -3.43 10.91 -7.54
CA THR A 76 -4.33 11.66 -6.66
C THR A 76 -3.58 12.31 -5.51
N GLY A 77 -2.67 11.60 -4.84
CA GLY A 77 -1.83 12.16 -3.78
C GLY A 77 -0.91 13.29 -4.25
N LEU A 78 -0.53 13.32 -5.53
CA LEU A 78 0.21 14.44 -6.12
C LEU A 78 -0.69 15.66 -6.37
N LEU A 79 -1.89 15.41 -6.91
CA LEU A 79 -2.83 16.44 -7.37
C LEU A 79 -3.69 17.05 -6.26
N THR A 80 -3.80 16.39 -5.10
CA THR A 80 -4.62 16.87 -3.99
C THR A 80 -3.77 17.18 -2.76
N ASP A 81 -3.94 18.40 -2.24
CA ASP A 81 -3.35 18.81 -0.97
C ASP A 81 -4.13 18.29 0.24
N ASN A 82 -5.24 17.58 0.02
CA ASN A 82 -6.14 17.19 1.07
C ASN A 82 -6.18 15.67 1.25
N THR A 83 -5.38 15.22 2.22
CA THR A 83 -5.34 13.82 2.67
C THR A 83 -6.71 13.25 3.06
N ARG A 84 -7.68 14.12 3.42
CA ARG A 84 -9.06 13.72 3.72
C ARG A 84 -9.83 13.17 2.52
N TYR A 85 -9.46 13.48 1.28
CA TYR A 85 -10.17 12.93 0.10
C TYR A 85 -9.51 11.67 -0.46
N ILE A 86 -8.28 11.35 -0.06
CA ILE A 86 -7.56 10.16 -0.51
C ILE A 86 -7.64 8.99 0.46
N HIS A 87 -8.25 9.14 1.65
CA HIS A 87 -8.33 8.08 2.66
C HIS A 87 -8.97 6.78 2.14
N PHE A 88 -9.99 6.87 1.29
CA PHE A 88 -10.61 5.69 0.66
C PHE A 88 -9.60 4.92 -0.21
N LEU A 89 -8.85 5.68 -1.01
CA LEU A 89 -7.84 5.14 -1.91
C LEU A 89 -6.62 4.63 -1.13
N ALA A 90 -6.24 5.30 -0.04
CA ALA A 90 -5.26 4.82 0.92
C ALA A 90 -5.71 3.50 1.56
N GLY A 91 -7.00 3.39 1.91
CA GLY A 91 -7.61 2.16 2.38
C GLY A 91 -7.38 1.01 1.40
N ILE A 92 -7.72 1.18 0.11
CA ILE A 92 -7.48 0.20 -0.95
C ILE A 92 -5.99 -0.12 -1.11
N THR A 93 -5.14 0.91 -1.15
CA THR A 93 -3.70 0.78 -1.30
C THR A 93 -3.07 0.00 -0.14
N LEU A 94 -3.61 0.14 1.07
CA LEU A 94 -3.17 -0.58 2.26
C LEU A 94 -3.33 -2.11 2.08
N ILE A 95 -4.44 -2.56 1.49
CA ILE A 95 -4.64 -4.00 1.20
C ILE A 95 -3.63 -4.48 0.17
N ILE A 96 -3.39 -3.69 -0.88
CA ILE A 96 -2.40 -4.02 -1.90
C ILE A 96 -1.01 -4.15 -1.26
N ALA A 97 -0.64 -3.20 -0.38
CA ALA A 97 0.61 -3.22 0.35
C ALA A 97 0.75 -4.47 1.23
N LEU A 98 -0.29 -4.82 1.99
CA LEU A 98 -0.32 -6.06 2.79
C LEU A 98 -0.19 -7.32 1.92
N SER A 99 -0.85 -7.33 0.76
CA SER A 99 -0.78 -8.44 -0.19
C SER A 99 0.65 -8.59 -0.74
N LEU A 100 1.30 -7.51 -1.16
CA LEU A 100 2.69 -7.52 -1.63
C LEU A 100 3.66 -7.94 -0.52
N ILE A 101 3.47 -7.43 0.70
CA ILE A 101 4.29 -7.82 1.85
C ILE A 101 4.15 -9.31 2.11
N SER A 102 2.93 -9.86 2.12
CA SER A 102 2.70 -11.29 2.37
C SER A 102 3.40 -12.18 1.35
N GLU A 103 3.55 -11.71 0.11
CA GLU A 103 4.26 -12.42 -0.95
C GLU A 103 5.78 -12.37 -0.75
N PHE A 104 6.33 -11.19 -0.47
CA PHE A 104 7.78 -10.97 -0.40
C PHE A 104 8.38 -11.23 0.99
N LEU A 105 7.55 -11.50 2.01
CA LEU A 105 7.97 -11.54 3.41
C LEU A 105 9.13 -12.51 3.68
N LYS A 106 9.11 -13.70 3.07
CA LYS A 106 10.09 -14.75 3.41
C LYS A 106 11.49 -14.46 2.84
N GLU A 107 11.55 -13.92 1.63
CA GLU A 107 12.79 -13.82 0.86
C GLU A 107 13.35 -12.39 0.85
N TYR A 108 12.49 -11.37 0.90
CA TYR A 108 12.87 -9.97 0.75
C TYR A 108 12.56 -9.12 1.99
N PHE A 109 12.43 -9.74 3.17
CA PHE A 109 12.17 -9.05 4.44
C PHE A 109 13.05 -7.82 4.68
N PRO A 110 14.38 -7.85 4.46
CA PRO A 110 15.24 -6.68 4.70
C PRO A 110 14.87 -5.47 3.83
N TYR A 111 14.36 -5.70 2.62
CA TYR A 111 13.91 -4.64 1.72
C TYR A 111 12.59 -4.03 2.20
N ILE A 112 11.65 -4.84 2.70
CA ILE A 112 10.41 -4.34 3.30
C ILE A 112 10.73 -3.43 4.50
N VAL A 113 11.63 -3.89 5.38
CA VAL A 113 12.07 -3.12 6.55
C VAL A 113 12.77 -1.82 6.14
N SER A 114 13.64 -1.85 5.13
CA SER A 114 14.27 -0.61 4.65
C SER A 114 13.26 0.37 4.05
N GLY A 115 12.17 -0.13 3.44
CA GLY A 115 11.03 0.69 3.03
C GLY A 115 10.35 1.39 4.21
N PHE A 116 10.10 0.67 5.31
CA PHE A 116 9.57 1.27 6.54
C PHE A 116 10.48 2.35 7.10
N ILE A 117 11.78 2.07 7.18
CA ILE A 117 12.77 3.04 7.66
C ILE A 117 12.79 4.26 6.75
N PHE A 118 12.71 4.07 5.44
CA PHE A 118 12.69 5.17 4.47
C PHE A 118 11.48 6.09 4.67
N ASP A 119 10.28 5.55 4.85
CA ASP A 119 9.09 6.36 5.16
C ASP A 119 9.27 7.19 6.44
N VAL A 120 9.85 6.58 7.49
CA VAL A 120 10.18 7.30 8.74
C VAL A 120 11.18 8.43 8.48
N ILE A 121 12.21 8.21 7.66
CA ILE A 121 13.17 9.25 7.29
C ILE A 121 12.47 10.39 6.53
N LEU A 122 11.59 10.07 5.58
CA LEU A 122 10.82 11.09 4.88
C LEU A 122 9.95 11.93 5.82
N ARG A 123 9.46 11.33 6.91
CA ARG A 123 8.72 12.06 7.95
C ARG A 123 9.60 13.02 8.74
N VAL A 124 10.84 12.63 9.04
CA VAL A 124 11.82 13.55 9.65
C VAL A 124 12.07 14.75 8.71
N LEU A 125 12.16 14.52 7.41
CA LEU A 125 12.29 15.58 6.40
C LEU A 125 11.02 16.43 6.26
N ALA A 126 9.85 15.83 6.49
CA ALA A 126 8.54 16.48 6.53
C ALA A 126 8.21 17.09 7.90
N LEU A 127 9.22 17.41 8.73
CA LEU A 127 9.05 18.04 10.05
C LEU A 127 8.10 17.27 11.00
N GLY A 128 8.04 15.95 10.84
CA GLY A 128 7.15 15.06 11.61
C GLY A 128 5.73 14.93 11.08
N GLY A 129 5.35 15.70 10.05
CA GLY A 129 4.06 15.60 9.37
C GLY A 129 4.01 14.46 8.34
N GLU A 130 2.90 14.31 7.61
CA GLU A 130 2.82 13.28 6.59
C GLU A 130 3.63 13.65 5.35
N PRO A 131 4.45 12.73 4.79
CA PRO A 131 5.29 13.07 3.65
C PRO A 131 4.51 13.51 2.40
N LEU A 132 3.25 13.10 2.28
CA LEU A 132 2.36 13.54 1.19
C LEU A 132 1.93 15.00 1.35
N ASP A 133 1.98 15.59 2.54
CA ASP A 133 1.56 16.98 2.75
C ASP A 133 2.62 17.98 2.28
N PHE A 134 3.89 17.57 2.20
CA PHE A 134 5.01 18.45 1.85
C PHE A 134 5.43 18.28 0.40
N PRO A 135 5.63 19.37 -0.38
CA PRO A 135 5.85 19.28 -1.83
C PRO A 135 7.01 18.37 -2.26
N ALA A 136 8.18 18.48 -1.62
CA ALA A 136 9.37 17.73 -2.02
C ALA A 136 9.23 16.22 -1.75
N THR A 137 8.77 15.85 -0.56
CA THR A 137 8.56 14.45 -0.18
C THR A 137 7.36 13.84 -0.92
N ARG A 138 6.32 14.63 -1.22
CA ARG A 138 5.17 14.21 -2.03
C ARG A 138 5.61 13.79 -3.44
N VAL A 139 6.41 14.61 -4.11
CA VAL A 139 6.93 14.30 -5.46
C VAL A 139 7.75 13.00 -5.43
N LEU A 140 8.62 12.85 -4.43
CA LEU A 140 9.47 11.66 -4.28
C LEU A 140 8.63 10.38 -4.09
N ILE A 141 7.69 10.39 -3.13
CA ILE A 141 6.83 9.23 -2.86
C ILE A 141 5.95 8.92 -4.07
N THR A 142 5.40 9.94 -4.71
CA THR A 142 4.59 9.77 -5.93
C THR A 142 5.40 9.04 -7.00
N PHE A 143 6.64 9.45 -7.22
CA PHE A 143 7.50 8.83 -8.22
C PHE A 143 7.79 7.35 -7.90
N LEU A 144 8.09 7.04 -6.63
CA LEU A 144 8.29 5.66 -6.18
C LEU A 144 7.04 4.79 -6.38
N PHE A 145 5.85 5.33 -6.08
CA PHE A 145 4.59 4.62 -6.27
C PHE A 145 4.23 4.46 -7.75
N LEU A 146 4.51 5.44 -8.60
CA LEU A 146 4.34 5.31 -10.05
C LEU A 146 5.25 4.23 -10.64
N ILE A 147 6.53 4.18 -10.23
CA ILE A 147 7.44 3.11 -10.66
C ILE A 147 6.89 1.75 -10.19
N THR A 148 6.41 1.66 -8.96
CA THR A 148 5.79 0.44 -8.42
C THR A 148 4.60 0.03 -9.28
N GLY A 149 3.69 0.96 -9.58
CA GLY A 149 2.54 0.71 -10.44
C GLY A 149 2.94 0.23 -11.84
N MET A 150 3.96 0.83 -12.44
CA MET A 150 4.50 0.42 -13.73
C MET A 150 5.11 -0.98 -13.70
N LEU A 151 5.86 -1.32 -12.66
CA LEU A 151 6.45 -2.66 -12.50
C LEU A 151 5.35 -3.73 -12.39
N LEU A 152 4.31 -3.45 -11.61
CA LEU A 152 3.16 -4.35 -11.45
C LEU A 152 2.35 -4.51 -12.74
N LEU A 153 2.21 -3.43 -13.54
CA LEU A 153 1.54 -3.47 -14.84
C LEU A 153 2.28 -4.32 -15.88
N LYS A 154 3.61 -4.39 -15.80
CA LYS A 154 4.44 -5.19 -16.70
C LYS A 154 4.39 -6.68 -16.40
N GLU A 155 3.92 -7.09 -15.23
CA GLU A 155 3.79 -8.49 -14.88
C GLU A 155 2.62 -9.16 -15.60
N LYS A 156 2.87 -10.41 -16.02
CA LYS A 156 1.87 -11.24 -16.70
C LYS A 156 1.13 -12.17 -15.75
N GLU A 157 1.69 -12.45 -14.58
CA GLU A 157 1.13 -13.40 -13.62
C GLU A 157 0.06 -12.76 -12.73
N ASN A 158 -0.74 -13.58 -12.06
CA ASN A 158 -1.57 -13.18 -10.93
C ASN A 158 -0.82 -13.54 -9.64
N LEU A 159 -0.95 -12.74 -8.56
CA LEU A 159 -0.42 -13.06 -7.22
C LEU A 159 -0.78 -14.49 -6.75
N TRP A 160 -1.89 -15.03 -7.26
CA TRP A 160 -2.39 -16.36 -6.98
C TRP A 160 -1.47 -17.53 -7.34
N HIS A 161 -0.71 -17.44 -8.44
CA HIS A 161 0.03 -18.61 -8.94
C HIS A 161 1.27 -18.93 -8.08
N LEU A 162 1.72 -17.99 -7.24
CA LEU A 162 2.87 -18.11 -6.34
C LEU A 162 2.50 -18.58 -4.92
N LEU A 163 1.28 -18.29 -4.44
CA LEU A 163 0.79 -18.82 -3.17
C LEU A 163 0.48 -20.33 -3.24
N LEU A 164 -0.08 -20.82 -4.34
CA LEU A 164 -0.31 -22.26 -4.53
C LEU A 164 0.99 -23.05 -4.73
N SER A 165 2.02 -22.49 -5.36
CA SER A 165 3.32 -23.15 -5.53
C SER A 165 4.11 -23.24 -4.21
N SER A 166 4.01 -22.22 -3.36
CA SER A 166 4.63 -22.22 -2.03
C SER A 166 3.90 -23.09 -1.00
N MET A 167 2.59 -23.33 -1.17
CA MET A 167 1.87 -24.34 -0.39
C MET A 167 2.21 -25.77 -0.84
N HIS A 168 2.46 -25.99 -2.14
CA HIS A 168 2.89 -27.30 -2.64
C HIS A 168 4.29 -27.69 -2.14
N SER A 169 5.23 -26.75 -2.03
CA SER A 169 6.58 -27.04 -1.52
C SER A 169 6.61 -27.36 -0.01
N LEU A 170 5.69 -26.78 0.77
CA LEU A 170 5.51 -27.12 2.19
C LEU A 170 4.98 -28.54 2.38
N HIS A 171 4.14 -29.04 1.46
CA HIS A 171 3.61 -30.39 1.54
C HIS A 171 4.70 -31.47 1.34
N TYR A 172 5.70 -31.20 0.50
CA TYR A 172 6.86 -32.09 0.32
C TYR A 172 7.84 -32.07 1.50
N LEU A 173 7.96 -30.94 2.20
CA LEU A 173 8.78 -30.82 3.41
C LEU A 173 8.13 -31.48 4.64
N SER A 174 6.81 -31.68 4.64
CA SER A 174 6.10 -32.43 5.70
C SER A 174 6.09 -33.95 5.49
N LEU A 175 6.59 -34.42 4.33
CA LEU A 175 6.62 -35.82 3.92
C LEU A 175 8.05 -36.39 3.81
N ALA A 176 9.07 -35.60 4.14
CA ALA A 176 10.48 -36.00 4.23
C ALA A 176 10.95 -35.95 5.69
#